data_AF-A0A848GWU4-F1
#
_entry.id   AF-A0A848GWU4-F1
#
_cell.length_a   1.000
_cell.length_b   1.000
_cell.length_c   1.000
_cell.angle_alpha   90.00
_cell.angle_beta   90.00
_cell.angle_gamma   90.00
#
_symmetry.space_group_name_H-M   'P 1'
#
loop_
_entity.id
_entity.type
_entity.pdbx_description
1 polymer ?
#
loop_
_entity_poly.entity_id
_entity_poly.type
_entity_poly.pdbx_seq_one_letter_code
_entity_poly.pdbx_strand_id
1 'polypeptide(L)'
;MQQTTEYDNAASRVTAWFWVPGLFLTFLLANSVLGARLREGQGNDPVNLIGSQTIIFGWCFLVWLVAAYAVQTSYLPRWLRLAGTLCIAAVISVAFYYLSPFEDYPLTPFRQLPPGRALLRLSYRGLLVGAFIYPVVYSLAAARKLALEKLKVERKERALLQIRTTQLEAMVAERTAALEKTIAQLEQARRQLAENNSSGKA
;
A
#
# COMPACT_ATOMS: atom_id res chain seq x y z
N MET A 1 -12.64 -13.48 19.37
CA MET A 1 -11.90 -12.24 19.64
C MET A 1 -10.61 -12.07 18.82
N GLN A 2 -10.01 -13.12 18.22
CA GLN A 2 -8.81 -12.97 17.36
C GLN A 2 -9.08 -12.42 15.95
N GLN A 3 -10.27 -12.63 15.38
CA GLN A 3 -10.59 -12.20 14.00
C GLN A 3 -10.75 -10.68 13.83
N THR A 4 -11.17 -9.96 14.88
CA THR A 4 -11.35 -8.51 14.83
C THR A 4 -10.01 -7.77 14.79
N THR A 5 -9.03 -8.25 15.54
CA THR A 5 -7.67 -7.68 15.59
C THR A 5 -6.90 -7.88 14.28
N GLU A 6 -7.17 -8.95 13.54
CA GLU A 6 -6.53 -9.22 12.25
C GLU A 6 -7.09 -8.32 11.13
N TYR A 7 -8.40 -8.00 11.20
CA TYR A 7 -9.08 -7.11 10.25
C TYR A 7 -8.65 -5.65 10.41
N ASP A 8 -8.56 -5.14 11.64
CA ASP A 8 -8.09 -3.77 11.91
C ASP A 8 -6.61 -3.56 11.52
N ASN A 9 -5.78 -4.60 11.70
CA ASN A 9 -4.40 -4.57 11.24
C ASN A 9 -4.26 -4.61 9.71
N ALA A 10 -5.19 -5.27 9.00
CA ALA A 10 -5.19 -5.30 7.55
C ALA A 10 -5.63 -3.95 6.96
N ALA A 11 -6.66 -3.31 7.52
CA ALA A 11 -7.17 -2.02 7.07
C ALA A 11 -6.16 -0.88 7.33
N SER A 12 -5.51 -0.87 8.50
CA SER A 12 -4.48 0.12 8.84
C SER A 12 -3.21 -0.01 7.98
N ARG A 13 -2.77 -1.23 7.66
CA ARG A 13 -1.64 -1.45 6.72
C ARG A 13 -1.96 -0.99 5.30
N VAL A 14 -3.23 -1.10 4.89
CA VAL A 14 -3.70 -0.69 3.56
C VAL A 14 -3.64 0.82 3.35
N THR A 15 -3.96 1.61 4.38
CA THR A 15 -3.89 3.08 4.32
C THR A 15 -2.50 3.62 4.67
N ALA A 16 -1.78 2.99 5.61
CA ALA A 16 -0.45 3.44 6.04
C ALA A 16 0.58 3.46 4.90
N TRP A 17 0.49 2.52 3.95
CA TRP A 17 1.35 2.50 2.76
C TRP A 17 1.26 3.77 1.90
N PHE A 18 0.14 4.49 1.97
CA PHE A 18 -0.04 5.75 1.25
C PHE A 18 0.43 6.96 2.05
N TRP A 19 0.02 7.04 3.32
CA TRP A 19 0.24 8.23 4.15
C TRP A 19 1.67 8.34 4.66
N VAL A 20 2.28 7.25 5.12
CA VAL A 20 3.61 7.28 5.74
C VAL A 20 4.71 7.65 4.74
N PRO A 21 4.82 6.99 3.56
CA PRO A 21 5.83 7.37 2.58
C PRO A 21 5.55 8.75 1.98
N GLY A 22 4.27 9.11 1.85
CA GLY A 22 3.85 10.42 1.35
C GLY A 22 4.33 11.55 2.26
N LEU A 23 3.99 11.50 3.54
CA LEU A 23 4.43 12.49 4.52
C LEU A 23 5.95 12.57 4.63
N PHE A 24 6.64 11.42 4.62
CA PHE A 24 8.10 11.38 4.67
C PHE A 24 8.72 12.05 3.44
N LEU A 25 8.26 11.69 2.24
CA LEU A 25 8.80 12.23 0.99
C LEU A 25 8.52 13.73 0.85
N THR A 26 7.31 14.18 1.20
CA THR A 26 6.93 15.59 1.11
C THR A 26 7.66 16.43 2.15
N PHE A 27 7.89 15.88 3.35
CA PHE A 27 8.74 16.50 4.35
C PHE A 27 10.18 16.65 3.85
N LEU A 28 10.74 15.60 3.26
CA LEU A 28 12.11 15.62 2.71
C LEU A 28 12.25 16.64 1.57
N LEU A 29 11.30 16.65 0.63
CA LEU A 29 11.26 17.62 -0.47
C LEU A 29 11.11 19.05 0.03
N ALA A 30 10.21 19.31 0.98
CA ALA A 30 10.04 20.65 1.54
C ALA A 30 11.32 21.12 2.24
N ASN A 31 11.96 20.28 3.05
CA ASN A 31 13.18 20.63 3.77
C ASN A 31 14.41 20.74 2.87
N SER A 32 14.44 20.07 1.72
CA SER A 32 15.56 20.16 0.76
C SER A 32 15.84 21.60 0.28
N VAL A 33 14.81 22.44 0.25
CA VAL A 33 14.90 23.84 -0.18
C VAL A 33 15.24 24.77 0.99
N LEU A 34 14.98 24.36 2.24
CA LEU A 34 15.16 25.20 3.42
C LEU A 34 16.61 25.70 3.58
N GLY A 35 17.60 24.83 3.30
CA GLY A 35 19.02 25.22 3.38
C GLY A 35 19.42 26.30 2.38
N ALA A 36 18.85 26.28 1.17
CA ALA A 36 19.08 27.34 0.18
C ALA A 36 18.42 28.66 0.62
N ARG A 37 17.21 28.58 1.18
CA ARG A 37 16.45 29.74 1.68
C ARG A 37 17.14 30.45 2.84
N LEU A 38 17.68 29.67 3.77
CA LEU A 38 18.47 30.21 4.89
C LEU A 38 19.74 30.92 4.40
N ARG A 39 20.40 30.39 3.36
CA ARG A 39 21.58 31.03 2.73
C ARG A 39 21.26 32.33 2.00
N GLU A 40 20.05 32.45 1.44
CA GLU A 40 19.58 33.66 0.76
C GLU A 40 19.12 34.77 1.73
N GLY A 41 19.24 34.55 3.05
CA GLY A 41 18.91 35.57 4.05
C GLY A 41 17.44 35.60 4.49
N GLN A 42 16.63 34.63 4.04
CA GLN A 42 15.22 34.50 4.46
C GLN A 42 15.05 34.08 5.93
N GLY A 43 16.15 33.88 6.67
CA GLY A 43 16.14 33.65 8.12
C GLY A 43 15.83 34.89 8.96
N ASN A 44 15.85 36.09 8.36
CA ASN A 44 15.60 37.35 9.06
C ASN A 44 14.12 37.58 9.41
N ASP A 45 13.20 36.93 8.71
CA ASP A 45 11.75 36.93 9.03
C ASP A 45 11.26 35.49 9.28
N PRO A 46 11.27 35.03 10.54
CA PRO A 46 10.92 33.66 10.87
C PRO A 46 9.45 33.32 10.61
N VAL A 47 8.55 34.31 10.70
CA VAL A 47 7.11 34.11 10.48
C VAL A 47 6.85 33.83 9.00
N ASN A 48 7.44 34.63 8.13
CA ASN A 48 7.33 34.45 6.69
C ASN A 48 8.04 33.17 6.23
N LEU A 49 9.19 32.84 6.82
CA LEU A 49 9.91 31.58 6.56
C LEU A 49 9.07 30.34 6.90
N ILE A 50 8.46 30.29 8.09
CA ILE A 50 7.63 29.15 8.53
C ILE A 50 6.36 29.06 7.69
N GLY A 51 5.70 30.18 7.41
CA GLY A 51 4.49 30.22 6.60
C GLY A 51 4.71 29.72 5.18
N SER A 52 5.70 30.27 4.49
CA SER A 52 6.10 29.83 3.15
C SER A 52 6.59 28.38 3.12
N GLN A 53 7.27 27.90 4.17
CA GLN A 53 7.67 26.49 4.28
C GLN A 53 6.46 25.56 4.40
N THR A 54 5.44 25.97 5.14
CA THR A 54 4.17 25.26 5.28
C THR A 54 3.45 25.17 3.94
N ILE A 55 3.47 26.24 3.15
CA ILE A 55 2.92 26.26 1.78
C ILE A 55 3.69 25.32 0.86
N ILE A 56 5.03 25.30 0.92
CA ILE A 56 5.85 24.35 0.15
C ILE A 56 5.48 22.91 0.52
N PHE A 57 5.35 22.62 1.80
CA PHE A 57 4.95 21.29 2.28
C PHE A 57 3.56 20.90 1.76
N GLY A 58 2.57 21.78 1.90
CA GLY A 58 1.20 21.54 1.41
C GLY A 58 1.14 21.35 -0.10
N TRP A 59 1.93 22.12 -0.85
CA TRP A 59 2.09 21.98 -2.29
C TRP A 59 2.66 20.61 -2.68
N CYS A 60 3.79 20.21 -2.09
CA CYS A 60 4.40 18.89 -2.33
C CYS A 60 3.42 17.77 -1.98
N PHE A 61 2.68 17.92 -0.87
CA PHE A 61 1.69 16.96 -0.43
C PHE A 61 0.51 16.85 -1.40
N LEU A 62 0.04 17.97 -1.96
CA LEU A 62 -1.02 17.94 -2.96
C LEU A 62 -0.57 17.24 -4.25
N VAL A 63 0.67 17.47 -4.70
CA VAL A 63 1.25 16.75 -5.85
C VAL A 63 1.35 15.25 -5.58
N TRP A 64 1.69 14.84 -4.35
CA TRP A 64 1.66 13.44 -3.92
C TRP A 64 0.25 12.83 -4.02
N LEU A 65 -0.77 13.53 -3.53
CA LEU A 65 -2.17 13.09 -3.62
C LEU A 65 -2.59 12.87 -5.08
N VAL A 66 -2.27 13.83 -5.96
CA VAL A 66 -2.58 13.74 -7.40
C VAL A 66 -1.89 12.54 -8.04
N ALA A 67 -0.59 12.35 -7.77
CA ALA A 67 0.16 11.22 -8.31
C ALA A 67 -0.42 9.88 -7.87
N ALA A 68 -0.82 9.77 -6.59
CA ALA A 68 -1.40 8.54 -6.08
C ALA A 68 -2.80 8.26 -6.62
N TYR A 69 -3.63 9.31 -6.76
CA TYR A 69 -4.92 9.18 -7.41
C TYR A 69 -4.77 8.73 -8.88
N ALA A 70 -3.81 9.31 -9.61
CA ALA A 70 -3.52 8.94 -10.99
C ALA A 70 -3.04 7.49 -11.11
N VAL A 71 -2.27 6.97 -10.14
CA VAL A 71 -1.77 5.59 -10.15
C VAL A 71 -2.87 4.57 -9.81
N GLN A 72 -3.82 4.91 -8.92
CA GLN A 72 -4.95 4.05 -8.58
C GLN A 72 -5.98 3.93 -9.71
N THR A 73 -6.19 5.04 -10.43
CA THR A 73 -7.05 5.14 -11.62
C THR A 73 -6.60 4.13 -12.68
N SER A 74 -7.42 3.11 -12.98
CA SER A 74 -7.00 2.00 -13.87
C SER A 74 -7.43 2.14 -15.33
N TYR A 75 -8.29 3.11 -15.65
CA TYR A 75 -8.94 3.27 -16.96
C TYR A 75 -8.05 3.92 -18.04
N LEU A 76 -7.00 4.65 -17.66
CA LEU A 76 -6.15 5.39 -18.61
C LEU A 76 -4.82 4.68 -18.91
N PRO A 77 -4.21 4.87 -20.10
CA PRO A 77 -2.86 4.37 -20.37
C PRO A 77 -1.82 5.08 -19.49
N ARG A 78 -0.71 4.39 -19.19
CA ARG A 78 0.34 4.88 -18.25
C ARG A 78 0.91 6.24 -18.63
N TRP A 79 1.20 6.45 -19.91
CA TRP A 79 1.74 7.71 -20.42
C TRP A 79 0.79 8.88 -20.20
N LEU A 80 -0.52 8.67 -20.36
CA LEU A 80 -1.52 9.71 -20.14
C LEU A 80 -1.68 10.04 -18.65
N ARG A 81 -1.56 9.05 -17.76
CA ARG A 81 -1.54 9.28 -16.30
C ARG A 81 -0.33 10.12 -15.88
N LEU A 82 0.84 9.82 -16.44
CA LEU A 82 2.06 10.60 -16.21
C LEU A 82 1.86 12.03 -16.71
N ALA A 83 1.46 12.20 -17.98
CA ALA A 83 1.21 13.51 -18.57
C ALA A 83 0.18 14.31 -17.78
N GLY A 84 -0.94 13.70 -17.39
CA GLY A 84 -1.97 14.33 -16.56
C GLY A 84 -1.45 14.75 -15.18
N THR A 85 -0.66 13.89 -14.52
CA THR A 85 -0.05 14.23 -13.23
C THR A 85 0.90 15.41 -13.36
N LEU A 86 1.73 15.43 -14.41
CA LEU A 86 2.66 16.51 -14.71
C LEU A 86 1.93 17.84 -14.98
N CYS A 87 0.89 17.81 -15.82
CA CYS A 87 0.07 18.98 -16.11
C CYS A 87 -0.59 19.53 -14.84
N ILE A 88 -1.20 18.66 -14.02
CA ILE A 88 -1.85 19.06 -12.77
C ILE A 88 -0.80 19.60 -11.77
N ALA A 89 0.38 18.99 -11.66
CA ALA A 89 1.45 19.47 -10.80
C ALA A 89 1.96 20.86 -11.23
N ALA A 90 2.05 21.13 -12.53
CA ALA A 90 2.39 22.44 -13.06
C ALA A 90 1.31 23.50 -12.71
N VAL A 91 0.02 23.16 -12.90
CA VAL A 91 -1.10 24.05 -12.56
C VAL A 91 -1.14 24.33 -11.06
N ILE A 92 -1.00 23.30 -10.22
CA ILE A 92 -0.95 23.42 -8.76
C ILE A 92 0.22 24.30 -8.33
N SER A 93 1.39 24.17 -8.96
CA SER A 93 2.55 25.03 -8.66
C SER A 93 2.28 26.51 -8.96
N VAL A 94 1.55 26.81 -10.03
CA VAL A 94 1.17 28.17 -10.38
C VAL A 94 0.09 28.70 -9.42
N ALA A 95 -0.93 27.88 -9.11
CA ALA A 95 -2.00 28.25 -8.19
C ALA A 95 -1.46 28.58 -6.78
N PHE A 96 -0.58 27.73 -6.24
CA PHE A 96 0.03 27.95 -4.92
C PHE A 96 0.87 29.23 -4.86
N TYR A 97 1.50 29.63 -5.97
CA TYR A 97 2.22 30.90 -6.04
C TYR A 97 1.26 32.10 -5.93
N TYR A 98 0.16 32.10 -6.68
CA TYR A 98 -0.80 33.21 -6.66
C TYR A 98 -1.68 33.25 -5.39
N LEU A 99 -1.88 32.10 -4.72
CA LEU A 99 -2.61 32.04 -3.46
C LEU A 99 -1.74 32.33 -2.23
N SER A 100 -0.42 32.26 -2.35
CA SER A 100 0.48 32.45 -1.21
C SER A 100 0.51 33.93 -0.77
N PRO A 101 0.15 34.25 0.49
CA PRO A 101 0.30 35.61 1.02
C PRO A 101 1.74 35.93 1.43
N PHE A 102 2.65 34.95 1.37
CA PHE A 102 4.04 35.06 1.83
C PHE A 102 4.98 35.50 0.71
N GLU A 103 5.72 36.58 0.95
CA GLU A 103 6.61 37.20 -0.05
C GLU A 103 7.86 36.35 -0.34
N ASP A 104 8.29 35.51 0.61
CA ASP A 104 9.45 34.62 0.48
C ASP A 104 9.19 33.34 -0.33
N TYR A 105 7.97 33.16 -0.82
CA TYR A 105 7.62 32.11 -1.78
C TYR A 105 7.70 32.71 -3.18
N PRO A 106 8.90 32.96 -3.72
CA PRO A 106 9.98 31.96 -3.95
C PRO A 106 11.42 32.44 -3.60
N LEU A 107 12.42 31.55 -3.71
CA LEU A 107 13.87 31.83 -3.53
C LEU A 107 14.37 33.12 -4.24
N THR A 108 13.78 33.44 -5.40
CA THR A 108 14.04 34.71 -6.08
C THR A 108 12.72 35.40 -6.38
N PRO A 109 12.51 36.67 -6.00
CA PRO A 109 11.25 37.35 -6.22
C PRO A 109 10.95 37.45 -7.71
N PHE A 110 9.87 36.79 -8.15
CA PHE A 110 9.46 36.77 -9.56
C PHE A 110 8.91 38.12 -10.05
N ARG A 111 8.72 39.11 -9.15
CA ARG A 111 8.26 40.47 -9.47
C ARG A 111 9.14 41.18 -10.52
N GLN A 112 10.40 40.78 -10.67
CA GLN A 112 11.34 41.41 -11.62
C GLN A 112 11.45 40.67 -12.97
N LEU A 113 10.80 39.51 -13.12
CA LEU A 113 10.87 38.71 -14.34
C LEU A 113 9.65 38.97 -15.25
N PRO A 114 9.82 38.95 -16.59
CA PRO A 114 8.70 38.98 -17.51
C PRO A 114 7.68 37.88 -17.17
N PRO A 115 6.36 38.14 -17.26
CA PRO A 115 5.33 37.22 -16.79
C PRO A 115 5.43 35.83 -17.43
N GLY A 116 5.83 35.75 -18.70
CA GLY A 116 6.07 34.47 -19.39
C GLY A 116 7.22 33.66 -18.81
N ARG A 117 8.32 34.30 -18.36
CA ARG A 117 9.45 33.61 -17.73
C ARG A 117 9.12 33.15 -16.32
N ALA A 118 8.33 33.94 -15.57
CA ALA A 118 7.84 33.55 -14.26
C ALA A 118 6.92 32.32 -14.35
N LEU A 119 5.97 32.32 -15.30
CA LEU A 119 5.08 31.20 -15.54
C LEU A 119 5.86 29.94 -15.94
N LEU A 120 6.80 30.05 -16.87
CA LEU A 120 7.62 28.93 -17.32
C LEU A 120 8.46 28.33 -16.19
N ARG A 121 9.06 29.15 -15.33
CA ARG A 121 9.85 28.68 -14.18
C ARG A 121 8.97 28.03 -13.10
N LEU A 122 7.77 28.56 -12.85
CA LEU A 122 6.78 27.95 -11.95
C LEU A 122 6.27 26.61 -12.48
N SER A 123 5.91 26.53 -13.76
CA SER A 123 5.51 25.29 -14.41
C SER A 123 6.65 24.26 -14.41
N TYR A 124 7.87 24.67 -14.73
CA TYR A 124 9.06 23.80 -14.68
C TYR A 124 9.30 23.21 -13.29
N ARG A 125 9.14 24.01 -12.23
CA ARG A 125 9.24 23.53 -10.83
C ARG A 125 8.18 22.47 -10.52
N GLY A 126 6.92 22.71 -10.92
CA GLY A 126 5.83 21.74 -10.79
C GLY A 126 6.08 20.45 -11.56
N LEU A 127 6.58 20.57 -12.79
CA LEU A 127 6.96 19.43 -13.63
C LEU A 127 8.08 18.60 -12.99
N LEU A 128 9.13 19.23 -12.47
CA LEU A 128 10.24 18.52 -11.82
C LEU A 128 9.76 17.72 -10.60
N VAL A 129 8.95 18.34 -9.73
CA VAL A 129 8.43 17.65 -8.55
C VAL A 129 7.47 16.54 -8.94
N GLY A 130 6.60 16.76 -9.93
CA GLY A 130 5.72 15.72 -10.47
C GLY A 130 6.51 14.55 -11.07
N ALA A 131 7.56 14.83 -11.84
CA ALA A 131 8.43 13.83 -12.47
C ALA A 131 9.22 13.02 -11.45
N PHE A 132 9.56 13.61 -10.30
CA PHE A 132 10.21 12.91 -9.20
C PHE A 132 9.23 12.07 -8.35
N ILE A 133 8.07 12.63 -8.02
CA ILE A 133 7.08 11.98 -7.16
C ILE A 133 6.37 10.82 -7.87
N TYR A 134 5.96 11.00 -9.13
CA TYR A 134 5.20 9.99 -9.87
C TYR A 134 5.88 8.59 -9.92
N PRO A 135 7.16 8.44 -10.28
CA PRO A 135 7.80 7.13 -10.32
C PRO A 135 7.90 6.47 -8.94
N VAL A 136 8.09 7.26 -7.86
CA VAL A 136 8.11 6.76 -6.48
C VAL A 136 6.74 6.21 -6.09
N VAL A 137 5.67 6.95 -6.38
CA VAL A 137 4.30 6.50 -6.12
C VAL A 137 3.96 5.25 -6.95
N TYR A 138 4.39 5.21 -8.21
CA TYR A 138 4.17 4.07 -9.09
C TYR A 138 4.87 2.81 -8.57
N SER A 139 6.14 2.90 -8.15
CA SER A 139 6.90 1.75 -7.65
C SER A 139 6.30 1.22 -6.34
N LEU A 140 5.90 2.12 -5.44
CA LEU A 140 5.18 1.77 -4.22
C LEU A 140 3.88 1.03 -4.54
N ALA A 141 3.13 1.48 -5.55
CA ALA A 141 1.84 0.88 -5.88
C ALA A 141 2.01 -0.49 -6.53
N ALA A 142 3.03 -0.65 -7.37
CA ALA A 142 3.39 -1.94 -7.94
C ALA A 142 3.81 -2.94 -6.84
N ALA A 143 4.66 -2.53 -5.90
CA ALA A 143 5.07 -3.37 -4.77
C ALA A 143 3.87 -3.81 -3.93
N ARG A 144 2.91 -2.91 -3.69
CA ARG A 144 1.66 -3.24 -2.98
C ARG A 144 0.80 -4.24 -3.75
N LYS A 145 0.63 -4.06 -5.06
CA LYS A 145 -0.14 -5.01 -5.88
C LYS A 145 0.45 -6.41 -5.80
N LEU A 146 1.78 -6.52 -5.91
CA LEU A 146 2.50 -7.78 -5.74
C LEU A 146 2.31 -8.39 -4.35
N ALA A 147 2.40 -7.58 -3.29
CA ALA A 147 2.18 -8.07 -1.92
C ALA A 147 0.74 -8.59 -1.72
N LEU A 148 -0.26 -7.88 -2.26
CA LEU A 148 -1.66 -8.32 -2.20
C LEU A 148 -1.91 -9.58 -3.01
N GLU A 149 -1.28 -9.73 -4.16
CA GLU A 149 -1.36 -10.95 -4.97
C GLU A 149 -0.76 -12.15 -4.24
N LYS A 150 0.43 -11.99 -3.62
CA LYS A 150 1.04 -13.03 -2.79
C LYS A 150 0.13 -13.46 -1.64
N LEU A 151 -0.45 -12.51 -0.91
CA LEU A 151 -1.40 -12.81 0.16
C LEU A 151 -2.66 -13.54 -0.35
N LYS A 152 -3.15 -13.22 -1.55
CA LYS A 152 -4.28 -13.95 -2.16
C LYS A 152 -3.90 -15.38 -2.50
N VAL A 153 -2.68 -15.61 -3.00
CA VAL A 153 -2.15 -16.95 -3.31
C VAL A 153 -2.02 -17.76 -2.02
N GLU A 154 -1.37 -17.21 -0.98
CA GLU A 154 -1.22 -17.89 0.31
C GLU A 154 -2.56 -18.26 0.95
N ARG A 155 -3.57 -17.38 0.85
CA ARG A 155 -4.92 -17.68 1.34
C ARG A 155 -5.58 -18.84 0.58
N LYS A 156 -5.41 -18.89 -0.74
CA LYS A 156 -5.92 -20.01 -1.56
C LYS A 156 -5.20 -21.32 -1.22
N GLU A 157 -3.89 -21.29 -1.03
CA GLU A 157 -3.11 -22.45 -0.64
C GLU A 157 -3.51 -22.98 0.74
N ARG A 158 -3.69 -22.10 1.73
CA ARG A 158 -4.19 -22.49 3.06
C ARG A 158 -5.59 -23.11 2.98
N ALA A 159 -6.49 -22.55 2.18
CA ALA A 159 -7.82 -23.12 1.98
C ALA A 159 -7.76 -24.51 1.33
N LEU A 160 -6.89 -24.71 0.33
CA LEU A 160 -6.69 -26.03 -0.30
C LEU A 160 -6.10 -27.06 0.66
N LEU A 161 -5.14 -26.65 1.50
CA LEU A 161 -4.56 -27.53 2.52
C LEU A 161 -5.62 -27.94 3.55
N GLN A 162 -6.47 -27.02 3.99
CA GLN A 162 -7.58 -27.32 4.91
C GLN A 162 -8.56 -28.34 4.31
N ILE A 163 -8.88 -28.23 3.02
CA ILE A 163 -9.74 -29.20 2.34
C ILE A 163 -9.06 -30.58 2.27
N ARG A 164 -7.75 -30.63 2.00
CA ARG A 164 -7.01 -31.90 1.97
C ARG A 164 -6.92 -32.55 3.34
N THR A 165 -6.69 -31.77 4.40
CA THR A 165 -6.62 -32.32 5.77
C THR A 165 -7.95 -32.89 6.20
N THR A 166 -9.07 -32.21 5.94
CA THR A 166 -10.41 -32.74 6.28
C THR A 166 -10.76 -33.99 5.49
N GLN A 167 -10.37 -34.08 4.21
CA GLN A 167 -10.52 -35.30 3.41
C GLN A 167 -9.68 -36.46 3.95
N LEU A 168 -8.44 -36.19 4.37
CA LEU A 168 -7.56 -37.19 4.98
C LEU A 168 -8.12 -37.67 6.32
N GLU A 169 -8.60 -36.77 7.16
CA GLU A 169 -9.24 -37.13 8.43
C GLU A 169 -10.49 -38.00 8.22
N ALA A 170 -11.34 -37.66 7.25
CA ALA A 170 -12.50 -38.48 6.89
C ALA A 170 -12.10 -39.87 6.40
N MET A 171 -11.07 -39.97 5.56
CA MET A 171 -10.57 -41.26 5.06
C MET A 171 -9.96 -42.11 6.16
N VAL A 172 -9.21 -41.49 7.09
CA VAL A 172 -8.65 -42.19 8.25
C VAL A 172 -9.78 -42.70 9.15
N ALA A 173 -10.80 -41.88 9.43
CA ALA A 173 -11.96 -42.28 10.22
C ALA A 173 -12.75 -43.44 9.60
N GLU A 174 -12.89 -43.45 8.27
CA GLU A 174 -13.53 -44.56 7.55
C GLU A 174 -12.72 -45.85 7.68
N ARG A 175 -11.39 -45.77 7.53
CA ARG A 175 -10.48 -46.91 7.67
C ARG A 175 -10.46 -47.45 9.09
N THR A 176 -10.45 -46.60 10.12
CA THR A 176 -10.48 -47.05 11.51
C THR A 176 -11.81 -47.73 11.83
N ALA A 177 -12.95 -47.19 11.37
CA ALA A 177 -14.24 -47.82 11.57
C ALA A 177 -14.37 -49.18 10.86
N ALA A 178 -13.77 -49.32 9.67
CA ALA A 178 -13.73 -50.60 8.96
C ALA A 178 -12.87 -51.64 9.71
N LEU A 179 -11.72 -51.23 10.25
CA LEU A 179 -10.85 -52.09 11.05
C LEU A 179 -11.57 -52.56 12.33
N GLU A 180 -12.23 -51.67 13.05
CA GLU A 180 -13.01 -52.01 14.25
C GLU A 180 -14.11 -53.04 13.95
N LYS A 181 -14.85 -52.88 12.85
CA LYS A 181 -15.85 -53.87 12.41
C LYS A 181 -15.22 -55.22 12.12
N THR A 182 -14.04 -55.23 11.49
CA THR A 182 -13.34 -56.47 11.12
C THR A 182 -12.85 -57.20 12.37
N ILE A 183 -12.33 -56.47 13.36
CA ILE A 183 -11.93 -57.01 14.66
C ILE A 183 -13.13 -57.60 15.39
N ALA A 184 -14.26 -56.90 15.43
CA ALA A 184 -15.49 -57.39 16.06
C ALA A 184 -16.01 -58.68 15.40
N GLN A 185 -15.97 -58.77 14.06
CA GLN A 185 -16.32 -59.99 13.32
C GLN A 185 -15.38 -61.15 13.63
N LEU A 186 -14.07 -60.91 13.69
CA LEU A 186 -13.08 -61.93 14.04
C LEU A 186 -13.27 -62.44 15.48
N GLU A 187 -13.59 -61.57 16.43
CA GLU A 187 -13.90 -61.98 17.80
C GLU A 187 -15.16 -62.84 17.88
N GLN A 188 -16.23 -62.47 17.16
CA GLN A 188 -17.45 -63.27 17.08
C GLN A 188 -17.18 -64.64 16.46
N ALA A 189 -16.46 -64.69 15.34
CA ALA A 189 -16.07 -65.95 14.72
C ALA A 189 -15.24 -66.83 15.65
N ARG A 190 -14.32 -66.23 16.43
CA ARG A 190 -13.51 -66.95 17.42
C ARG A 190 -14.36 -67.50 18.57
N ARG A 191 -15.36 -66.76 19.04
CA ARG A 191 -16.31 -67.22 20.07
C ARG A 191 -17.16 -68.39 19.58
N GLN A 192 -17.69 -68.30 18.37
CA GLN A 192 -18.45 -69.40 17.73
C GLN A 192 -17.60 -70.66 17.53
N LEU A 193 -16.34 -70.51 17.12
CA LEU A 193 -15.40 -71.63 17.02
C LEU A 193 -15.09 -72.27 18.37
N ALA A 194 -15.00 -71.47 19.44
CA ALA A 194 -14.80 -71.99 20.79
C ALA A 194 -16.02 -72.78 21.29
N GLU A 195 -17.23 -72.30 21.02
CA GLU A 195 -18.49 -73.00 21.35
C GLU A 195 -18.68 -74.29 20.55
N ASN A 196 -18.36 -74.29 19.26
CA ASN A 196 -18.44 -75.52 18.45
C ASN A 196 -17.39 -76.57 18.87
N ASN A 197 -16.18 -76.15 19.23
CA ASN A 197 -15.15 -77.07 19.72
C ASN A 197 -15.43 -77.63 21.12
N SER A 198 -16.19 -76.93 21.97
CA SER A 198 -16.65 -77.50 23.25
C SER A 198 -17.84 -78.44 23.09
N SER A 199 -18.69 -78.23 22.08
CA SER A 199 -19.83 -79.11 21.76
C SER A 199 -19.44 -80.42 21.06
N GLY A 200 -18.31 -80.48 20.36
CA GLY A 200 -17.83 -81.68 19.65
C GLY A 200 -17.04 -82.69 20.50
N LYS A 201 -16.91 -82.46 21.81
CA LYS A 201 -16.18 -83.33 22.76
C LYS A 201 -17.08 -84.13 23.71
N ALA A 202 -18.40 -84.16 23.47
CA ALA A 202 -19.37 -84.96 24.23
C ALA A 202 -19.62 -86.32 23.58
#